data_AF-A0A7S1QFY7-F1
#
_entry.id   AF-A0A7S1QFY7-F1
#
_cell.length_a   1.000
_cell.length_b   1.000
_cell.length_c   1.000
_cell.angle_alpha   90.00
_cell.angle_beta   90.00
_cell.angle_gamma   90.00
#
_symmetry.space_group_name_H-M   'P 1'
#
loop_
_entity.id
_entity.type
_entity.pdbx_description
1 polymer ?
#
loop_
_entity_poly.entity_id
_entity_poly.type
_entity_poly.pdbx_seq_one_letter_code
_entity_poly.pdbx_strand_id
1 'polypeptide(L)'
;IAGENGGAIRHLSELLHTVQSVNTYPTHMNHAYQHREISEKGMLCAIQSLTREFIGAGALPASYTIGFKEVQINSESMLGFMKKAFPCAKFIVNTRRNIRQQLSSGRLAFRETLGAIEEKTRTLERWQSEHSADAQLLHLEDFSPDVFNKLLRWLGVYGCSFTSVSHANAHGSIRADANPVGMTGHCERK
;
A
#
# COMPACT_ATOMS: atom_id res chain seq x y z
N ILE A 1 0.87 9.27 -6.69
CA ILE A 1 0.41 8.06 -5.96
C ILE A 1 -0.74 7.47 -6.75
N ALA A 2 -0.62 6.23 -7.20
CA ALA A 2 -1.71 5.51 -7.86
C ALA A 2 -2.78 5.08 -6.83
N GLY A 3 -4.02 4.92 -7.29
CA GLY A 3 -5.14 4.46 -6.46
C GLY A 3 -5.03 2.99 -6.04
N GLU A 4 -6.16 2.45 -5.57
CA GLU A 4 -6.29 1.01 -5.30
C GLU A 4 -6.20 0.23 -6.62
N ASN A 5 -5.39 -0.84 -6.66
CA ASN A 5 -5.18 -1.66 -7.86
C ASN A 5 -6.00 -2.95 -7.83
N GLY A 6 -7.15 -2.94 -7.16
CA GLY A 6 -8.06 -4.09 -7.08
C GLY A 6 -7.46 -5.34 -6.42
N GLY A 7 -6.40 -5.20 -5.62
CA GLY A 7 -5.71 -6.33 -5.00
C GLY A 7 -4.66 -7.01 -5.88
N ALA A 8 -4.18 -6.36 -6.95
CA ALA A 8 -3.12 -6.89 -7.81
C ALA A 8 -1.91 -7.43 -7.02
N ILE A 9 -1.48 -6.71 -5.98
CA ILE A 9 -0.38 -7.12 -5.11
C ILE A 9 -0.63 -8.46 -4.41
N ARG A 10 -1.87 -8.75 -3.99
CA ARG A 10 -2.22 -10.03 -3.38
C ARG A 10 -1.99 -11.18 -4.36
N HIS A 11 -2.43 -11.01 -5.60
CA HIS A 11 -2.24 -12.02 -6.66
C HIS A 11 -0.77 -12.25 -6.99
N LEU A 12 0.07 -11.21 -6.91
CA LEU A 12 1.51 -11.35 -7.09
C LEU A 12 2.18 -12.12 -5.94
N SER A 13 1.70 -11.92 -4.70
CA SER A 13 2.14 -12.71 -3.56
C SER A 13 1.73 -14.18 -3.70
N GLU A 14 0.49 -14.44 -4.11
CA GLU A 14 -0.03 -15.80 -4.36
C GLU A 14 0.78 -16.52 -5.46
N LEU A 15 1.12 -15.81 -6.53
CA LEU A 15 1.96 -16.33 -7.62
C LEU A 15 3.35 -16.71 -7.10
N LEU A 16 3.99 -15.85 -6.30
CA LEU A 16 5.29 -16.16 -5.71
C LEU A 16 5.23 -17.41 -4.83
N HIS A 17 4.20 -17.53 -3.98
CA HIS A 17 4.01 -18.72 -3.14
C HIS A 17 3.79 -19.99 -3.97
N THR A 18 3.02 -19.89 -5.05
CA THR A 18 2.80 -21.01 -5.98
C THR A 18 4.13 -21.42 -6.60
N VAL A 19 4.91 -20.49 -7.13
CA VAL A 19 6.23 -20.76 -7.72
C VAL A 19 7.17 -21.43 -6.71
N GLN A 20 7.22 -20.94 -5.48
CA GLN A 20 8.00 -21.55 -4.41
C GLN A 20 7.56 -22.99 -4.14
N SER A 21 6.25 -23.26 -4.09
CA SER A 21 5.74 -24.62 -3.90
C SER A 21 6.12 -25.54 -5.06
N VAL A 22 6.08 -25.04 -6.30
CA VAL A 22 6.40 -25.86 -7.48
C VAL A 22 7.89 -26.24 -7.51
N ASN A 23 8.78 -25.34 -7.08
CA ASN A 23 10.21 -25.64 -6.95
C ASN A 23 10.51 -26.79 -5.96
N THR A 24 9.57 -27.16 -5.08
CA THR A 24 9.74 -28.29 -4.15
C THR A 24 9.39 -29.65 -4.74
N TYR A 25 8.76 -29.70 -5.92
CA TYR A 25 8.42 -30.98 -6.54
C TYR A 25 9.67 -31.73 -7.03
N PRO A 26 9.70 -33.07 -6.92
CA PRO A 26 10.82 -33.86 -7.40
C PRO A 26 11.07 -33.64 -8.90
N THR A 27 12.28 -33.22 -9.25
CA THR A 27 12.71 -32.95 -10.64
C THR A 27 12.74 -34.20 -11.55
N HIS A 28 12.48 -35.38 -11.00
CA HIS A 28 12.59 -36.67 -11.66
C HIS A 28 11.34 -37.13 -12.41
N MET A 29 10.25 -36.37 -12.40
CA MET A 29 9.06 -36.70 -13.18
C MET A 29 9.14 -36.08 -14.58
N ASN A 30 9.24 -36.92 -15.62
CA ASN A 30 9.13 -36.53 -17.03
C ASN A 30 7.69 -36.06 -17.34
N HIS A 31 7.39 -34.81 -17.02
CA HIS A 31 6.11 -34.19 -17.34
C HIS A 31 6.30 -32.98 -18.26
N ALA A 32 5.29 -32.68 -19.07
CA ALA A 32 5.27 -31.54 -19.99
C ALA A 32 5.46 -30.16 -19.29
N TYR A 33 5.34 -30.12 -17.97
CA TYR A 33 5.53 -28.93 -17.14
C TYR A 33 6.87 -28.92 -16.39
N GLN A 34 7.83 -29.78 -16.76
CA GLN A 34 9.15 -29.76 -16.15
C GLN A 34 9.84 -28.44 -16.47
N HIS A 35 10.29 -27.74 -15.43
CA HIS A 35 11.05 -26.51 -15.54
C HIS A 35 12.31 -26.58 -14.66
N ARG A 36 13.25 -25.67 -14.91
CA ARG A 36 14.38 -25.44 -13.99
C ARG A 36 13.87 -24.69 -12.75
N GLU A 37 14.61 -24.77 -11.66
CA GLU A 37 14.32 -23.98 -10.46
C GLU A 37 14.07 -22.51 -10.82
N ILE A 38 12.91 -22.00 -10.41
CA ILE A 38 12.53 -20.61 -10.66
C ILE A 38 13.16 -19.75 -9.57
N SER A 39 14.04 -18.83 -9.95
CA SER A 39 14.71 -17.93 -9.01
C SER A 39 13.71 -17.02 -8.29
N GLU A 40 13.65 -17.11 -6.96
CA GLU A 40 12.87 -16.19 -6.14
C GLU A 40 13.26 -14.72 -6.38
N LYS A 41 14.56 -14.44 -6.46
CA LYS A 41 15.05 -13.08 -6.75
C LYS A 41 14.55 -12.59 -8.11
N GLY A 42 14.57 -13.45 -9.13
CA GLY A 42 14.02 -13.14 -10.45
C GLY A 42 12.53 -12.81 -10.41
N MET A 43 11.76 -13.57 -9.63
CA MET A 43 10.33 -13.32 -9.43
C MET A 43 10.06 -11.99 -8.72
N LEU A 44 10.81 -11.67 -7.65
CA LEU A 44 10.67 -10.39 -6.95
C LEU A 44 10.99 -9.21 -7.88
N CYS A 45 12.02 -9.32 -8.72
CA CYS A 45 12.32 -8.31 -9.74
C CYS A 45 11.18 -8.17 -10.76
N ALA A 46 10.59 -9.28 -11.21
CA ALA A 46 9.44 -9.26 -12.13
C ALA A 46 8.21 -8.58 -11.48
N ILE A 47 7.95 -8.87 -10.21
CA ILE A 47 6.88 -8.23 -9.42
C ILE A 47 7.10 -6.73 -9.32
N GLN A 48 8.33 -6.28 -9.04
CA GLN A 48 8.67 -4.86 -9.01
C GLN A 48 8.42 -4.19 -10.37
N SER A 49 8.87 -4.80 -11.46
CA SER A 49 8.67 -4.27 -12.82
C SER A 49 7.19 -4.17 -13.17
N LEU A 50 6.42 -5.24 -12.95
CA LEU A 50 4.97 -5.22 -13.20
C LEU A 50 4.25 -4.18 -12.34
N THR A 51 4.67 -4.02 -11.08
CA THR A 51 4.15 -2.98 -10.19
C THR A 51 4.41 -1.59 -10.74
N ARG A 52 5.60 -1.31 -11.26
CA ARG A 52 5.91 -0.03 -11.90
C ARG A 52 5.00 0.23 -13.11
N GLU A 53 4.70 -0.79 -13.90
CA GLU A 53 3.83 -0.64 -15.08
C GLU A 53 2.39 -0.29 -14.67
N PHE A 54 1.76 -1.08 -13.78
CA PHE A 54 0.35 -0.85 -13.47
C PHE A 54 0.10 0.42 -12.63
N ILE A 55 1.09 0.92 -11.90
CA ILE A 55 0.98 2.22 -11.21
C ILE A 55 1.31 3.41 -12.14
N GLY A 56 1.59 3.15 -13.43
CA GLY A 56 1.88 4.16 -14.44
C GLY A 56 3.26 4.82 -14.28
N ALA A 57 4.21 4.15 -13.63
CA ALA A 57 5.54 4.68 -13.36
C ALA A 57 6.58 4.37 -14.45
N GLY A 58 6.24 3.57 -15.47
CA GLY A 58 7.15 3.22 -16.56
C GLY A 58 7.70 4.44 -17.32
N ALA A 59 6.90 5.50 -17.47
CA ALA A 59 7.28 6.73 -18.17
C ALA A 59 7.84 7.84 -17.26
N LEU A 60 7.86 7.64 -15.93
CA LEU A 60 8.29 8.67 -14.99
C LEU A 60 9.81 8.69 -14.81
N PRO A 61 10.44 9.88 -14.70
CA PRO A 61 11.86 9.96 -14.40
C PRO A 61 12.21 9.28 -13.08
N ALA A 62 13.42 8.70 -12.98
CA ALA A 62 13.88 8.01 -11.77
C ALA A 62 13.95 8.91 -10.53
N SER A 63 13.96 10.24 -10.70
CA SER A 63 13.94 11.22 -9.62
C SER A 63 12.57 11.38 -8.94
N TYR A 64 11.51 10.79 -9.49
CA TYR A 64 10.16 10.92 -8.94
C TYR A 64 9.91 9.90 -7.82
N THR A 65 9.38 10.39 -6.70
CA THR A 65 8.79 9.52 -5.68
C THR A 65 7.45 9.00 -6.18
N ILE A 66 7.39 7.71 -6.45
CA ILE A 66 6.19 6.99 -6.88
C ILE A 66 5.66 6.14 -5.72
N GLY A 67 4.37 5.82 -5.78
CA GLY A 67 3.73 4.99 -4.77
C GLY A 67 2.31 4.66 -5.17
N PHE A 68 1.70 3.74 -4.45
CA PHE A 68 0.33 3.29 -4.67
C PHE A 68 -0.32 2.95 -3.33
N LYS A 69 -1.64 2.79 -3.33
CA LYS A 69 -2.43 2.47 -2.14
C LYS A 69 -3.00 1.07 -2.26
N GLU A 70 -2.96 0.30 -1.17
CA GLU A 70 -3.67 -0.98 -1.05
C GLU A 70 -4.38 -1.04 0.30
N VAL A 71 -5.67 -1.37 0.29
CA VAL A 71 -6.50 -1.50 1.52
C VAL A 71 -6.62 -2.96 1.98
N GLN A 72 -6.27 -3.90 1.10
CA GLN A 72 -6.40 -5.34 1.36
C GLN A 72 -5.17 -5.94 2.06
N ILE A 73 -4.08 -5.16 2.21
CA ILE A 73 -2.87 -5.58 2.92
C ILE A 73 -3.06 -5.35 4.41
N ASN A 74 -3.44 -6.41 5.13
CA ASN A 74 -3.80 -6.33 6.55
C ASN A 74 -3.35 -7.55 7.37
N SER A 75 -2.45 -8.37 6.83
CA SER A 75 -1.85 -9.52 7.52
C SER A 75 -0.32 -9.39 7.56
N GLU A 76 0.29 -9.96 8.60
CA GLU A 76 1.76 -9.96 8.74
C GLU A 76 2.47 -10.63 7.57
N SER A 77 1.90 -11.71 7.03
CA SER A 77 2.45 -12.39 5.85
C SER A 77 2.50 -11.46 4.63
N MET A 78 1.42 -10.71 4.36
CA MET A 78 1.40 -9.76 3.25
C MET A 78 2.33 -8.56 3.50
N LEU A 79 2.42 -8.08 4.73
CA LEU A 79 3.36 -7.01 5.11
C LEU A 79 4.82 -7.47 4.95
N GLY A 80 5.13 -8.71 5.33
CA GLY A 80 6.42 -9.34 5.10
C GLY A 80 6.74 -9.51 3.61
N PHE A 81 5.75 -9.91 2.81
CA PHE A 81 5.87 -9.93 1.35
C PHE A 81 6.19 -8.54 0.80
N MET A 82 5.50 -7.50 1.24
CA MET A 82 5.76 -6.12 0.79
C MET A 82 7.19 -5.66 1.09
N LYS A 83 7.71 -5.97 2.28
CA LYS A 83 9.11 -5.68 2.63
C LYS A 83 10.10 -6.47 1.78
N LYS A 84 9.78 -7.73 1.47
CA LYS A 84 10.61 -8.58 0.63
C LYS A 84 10.61 -8.13 -0.83
N ALA A 85 9.45 -7.77 -1.36
CA ALA A 85 9.26 -7.31 -2.73
C ALA A 85 9.74 -5.88 -2.95
N PHE A 86 9.69 -5.01 -1.93
CA PHE A 86 10.09 -3.60 -2.04
C PHE A 86 11.00 -3.21 -0.87
N PRO A 87 12.23 -3.73 -0.79
CA PRO A 87 13.10 -3.58 0.38
C PRO A 87 13.53 -2.14 0.65
N CYS A 88 13.51 -1.27 -0.36
CA CYS A 88 13.86 0.15 -0.25
C CYS A 88 12.64 1.08 -0.21
N ALA A 89 11.42 0.53 -0.17
CA ALA A 89 10.21 1.35 -0.10
C ALA A 89 10.03 1.97 1.27
N LYS A 90 9.24 3.05 1.29
CA LYS A 90 8.71 3.68 2.49
C LYS A 90 7.23 3.36 2.60
N PHE A 91 6.76 3.00 3.79
CA PHE A 91 5.40 2.54 4.03
C PHE A 91 4.62 3.58 4.84
N ILE A 92 3.45 3.95 4.36
CA ILE A 92 2.52 4.78 5.12
C ILE A 92 1.40 3.86 5.59
N VAL A 93 1.39 3.58 6.89
CA VAL A 93 0.35 2.76 7.51
C VAL A 93 -0.77 3.69 7.93
N ASN A 94 -1.90 3.62 7.22
CA ASN A 94 -3.05 4.46 7.50
C ASN A 94 -4.13 3.68 8.27
N THR A 95 -4.43 4.11 9.49
CA THR A 95 -5.49 3.53 10.33
C THR A 95 -6.52 4.58 10.72
N ARG A 96 -7.64 4.14 11.30
CA ARG A 96 -8.68 5.02 11.84
C ARG A 96 -8.88 4.68 13.31
N ARG A 97 -8.86 5.68 14.19
CA ARG A 97 -9.12 5.45 15.62
C ARG A 97 -10.60 5.10 15.87
N ASN A 98 -11.51 5.71 15.11
CA ASN A 98 -12.94 5.41 15.19
C ASN A 98 -13.33 4.17 14.35
N ILE A 99 -13.09 2.98 14.90
CA ILE A 99 -13.38 1.67 14.27
C ILE A 99 -14.87 1.54 13.90
N ARG A 100 -15.80 2.07 14.70
CA ARG A 100 -17.23 2.02 14.39
C ARG A 100 -17.57 2.78 13.11
N GLN A 101 -16.93 3.94 12.92
CA GLN A 101 -17.11 4.74 11.72
C GLN A 101 -16.38 4.12 10.51
N GLN A 102 -15.26 3.43 10.73
CA GLN A 102 -14.63 2.61 9.69
C GLN A 102 -15.58 1.50 9.22
N LEU A 103 -16.16 0.76 10.16
CA LEU A 103 -17.12 -0.30 9.88
C LEU A 103 -18.33 0.22 9.09
N SER A 104 -18.91 1.36 9.49
CA SER A 104 -20.06 1.93 8.76
C SER A 104 -19.70 2.36 7.34
N SER A 105 -18.50 2.92 7.12
CA SER A 105 -18.03 3.30 5.79
C SER A 105 -17.66 2.10 4.89
N GLY A 106 -17.18 1.00 5.46
CA GLY A 106 -16.73 -0.19 4.73
C GLY A 106 -17.79 -1.29 4.56
N ARG A 107 -18.97 -1.16 5.21
CA ARG A 107 -19.95 -2.25 5.35
C ARG A 107 -20.42 -2.83 4.02
N LEU A 108 -20.58 -2.00 2.98
CA LEU A 108 -21.00 -2.45 1.65
C LEU A 108 -19.88 -3.15 0.88
N ALA A 109 -18.62 -2.82 1.16
CA ALA A 109 -17.47 -3.29 0.39
C ALA A 109 -16.83 -4.56 0.96
N PHE A 110 -16.72 -4.70 2.29
CA PHE A 110 -15.86 -5.74 2.90
C PHE A 110 -16.56 -6.72 3.85
N ARG A 111 -17.82 -6.46 4.26
CA ARG A 111 -18.60 -7.30 5.19
C ARG A 111 -17.85 -7.72 6.47
N GLU A 112 -17.01 -6.84 7.00
CA GLU A 112 -16.19 -7.14 8.18
C GLU A 112 -16.97 -7.00 9.50
N THR A 113 -16.47 -7.63 10.56
CA THR A 113 -16.95 -7.42 11.93
C THR A 113 -16.10 -6.38 12.64
N LEU A 114 -16.62 -5.80 13.73
CA LEU A 114 -15.87 -4.84 14.54
C LEU A 114 -14.54 -5.43 15.04
N GLY A 115 -14.58 -6.65 15.59
CA GLY A 115 -13.38 -7.33 16.09
C GLY A 115 -12.35 -7.63 15.00
N ALA A 116 -12.79 -7.93 13.77
CA ALA A 116 -11.87 -8.09 12.65
C ALA A 116 -11.15 -6.79 12.28
N ILE A 117 -11.84 -5.65 12.31
CA ILE A 117 -11.23 -4.34 12.02
C ILE A 117 -10.27 -3.93 13.15
N GLU A 118 -10.62 -4.18 14.40
CA GLU A 118 -9.75 -3.92 15.55
C GLU A 118 -8.45 -4.74 15.47
N GLU A 119 -8.55 -6.03 15.15
CA GLU A 119 -7.38 -6.89 15.03
C GLU A 119 -6.48 -6.50 13.86
N LYS A 120 -7.07 -6.14 12.71
CA LYS A 120 -6.32 -5.61 11.56
C LYS A 120 -5.61 -4.30 11.91
N THR A 121 -6.29 -3.40 12.62
CA THR A 121 -5.71 -2.13 13.07
C THR A 121 -4.52 -2.38 13.99
N ARG A 122 -4.68 -3.26 14.98
CA ARG A 122 -3.61 -3.65 15.90
C ARG A 122 -2.42 -4.27 15.18
N THR A 123 -2.68 -5.17 14.22
CA THR A 123 -1.63 -5.81 13.40
C THR A 123 -0.83 -4.76 12.63
N LEU A 124 -1.51 -3.83 11.98
CA LEU A 124 -0.89 -2.76 11.20
C LEU A 124 -0.04 -1.82 12.08
N GLU A 125 -0.57 -1.41 13.23
CA GLU A 125 0.13 -0.50 14.15
C GLU A 125 1.33 -1.17 14.81
N ARG A 126 1.18 -2.43 15.25
CA ARG A 126 2.31 -3.23 15.75
C ARG A 126 3.41 -3.34 14.69
N TRP A 127 3.04 -3.78 13.49
CA TRP A 127 4.01 -3.93 12.40
C TRP A 127 4.73 -2.62 12.08
N GLN A 128 4.00 -1.48 12.04
CA GLN A 128 4.62 -0.18 11.84
C GLN A 128 5.63 0.16 12.94
N SER A 129 5.30 -0.13 14.21
CA SER A 129 6.19 0.16 15.34
C SER A 129 7.53 -0.59 15.24
N GLU A 130 7.48 -1.85 14.80
CA GLU A 130 8.64 -2.72 14.56
C GLU A 130 9.48 -2.27 13.35
N HIS A 131 8.88 -1.51 12.43
CA HIS A 131 9.50 -1.05 11.18
C HIS A 131 9.56 0.49 11.11
N SER A 132 9.66 1.16 12.26
CA SER A 132 9.54 2.63 12.36
C SER A 132 10.59 3.44 11.58
N ALA A 133 11.70 2.81 11.16
CA ALA A 133 12.72 3.43 10.32
C ALA A 133 12.21 3.74 8.89
N ASP A 134 11.34 2.88 8.36
CA ASP A 134 10.83 2.98 6.99
C ASP A 134 9.30 2.92 6.88
N ALA A 135 8.60 2.82 8.00
CA ALA A 135 7.15 2.90 8.09
C ALA A 135 6.70 4.06 8.99
N GLN A 136 5.73 4.85 8.51
CA GLN A 136 5.11 5.94 9.26
C GLN A 136 3.62 5.69 9.48
N LEU A 137 3.19 5.76 10.74
CA LEU A 137 1.78 5.68 11.11
C LEU A 137 1.09 7.02 10.83
N LEU A 138 -0.09 6.94 10.24
CA LEU A 138 -0.93 8.09 9.94
C LEU A 138 -2.38 7.75 10.29
N HIS A 139 -2.96 8.40 11.29
CA HIS A 139 -4.38 8.23 11.58
C HIS A 139 -5.22 9.17 10.72
N LEU A 140 -6.38 8.69 10.24
CA LEU A 140 -7.32 9.49 9.45
C LEU A 140 -7.71 10.79 10.14
N GLU A 141 -7.89 10.74 11.46
CA GLU A 141 -8.31 11.87 12.28
C GLU A 141 -7.26 12.99 12.36
N ASP A 142 -5.98 12.70 12.06
CA ASP A 142 -4.87 13.65 12.15
C ASP A 142 -4.56 14.32 10.80
N PHE A 143 -5.37 14.06 9.77
CA PHE A 143 -5.15 14.59 8.42
C PHE A 143 -5.15 16.12 8.49
N SER A 144 -4.03 16.71 8.08
CA SER A 144 -3.86 18.17 8.08
C SER A 144 -2.69 18.53 7.15
N PRO A 145 -2.65 19.76 6.62
CA PRO A 145 -1.51 20.23 5.85
C PRO A 145 -0.18 20.01 6.59
N ASP A 146 -0.11 20.28 7.89
CA ASP A 146 1.10 20.12 8.69
C ASP A 146 1.59 18.68 8.76
N VAL A 147 0.69 17.72 8.99
CA VAL A 147 1.03 16.28 9.04
C VAL A 147 1.49 15.80 7.67
N PHE A 148 0.80 16.17 6.59
CA PHE A 148 1.21 15.79 5.24
C PHE A 148 2.51 16.46 4.79
N ASN A 149 2.79 17.69 5.23
CA ASN A 149 4.06 18.37 4.98
C ASN A 149 5.22 17.73 5.73
N LYS A 150 4.99 17.22 6.96
CA LYS A 150 5.96 16.36 7.65
C LYS A 150 6.21 15.07 6.87
N LEU A 151 5.15 14.47 6.33
CA LEU A 151 5.25 13.25 5.54
C LEU A 151 6.02 13.46 4.22
N LEU A 152 5.81 14.58 3.52
CA LEU A 152 6.61 14.93 2.33
C LEU A 152 8.10 14.97 2.64
N ARG A 153 8.49 15.63 3.73
CA ARG A 153 9.89 15.68 4.16
C ARG A 153 10.42 14.30 4.51
N TRP A 154 9.64 13.47 5.20
CA TRP A 154 10.00 12.09 5.49
C TRP A 154 10.18 11.27 4.21
N LEU A 155 9.36 11.48 3.19
CA LEU A 155 9.51 10.87 1.86
C LEU A 155 10.70 11.41 1.06
N GLY A 156 11.37 12.47 1.53
CA GLY A 156 12.48 13.13 0.81
C GLY A 156 12.00 14.08 -0.29
N VAL A 157 10.74 14.50 -0.27
CA VAL A 157 10.18 15.48 -1.20
C VAL A 157 10.34 16.89 -0.61
N TYR A 158 11.04 17.76 -1.34
CA TYR A 158 11.37 19.13 -0.93
C TYR A 158 10.90 20.14 -1.98
N GLY A 159 10.70 21.39 -1.55
CA GLY A 159 10.19 22.45 -2.41
C GLY A 159 8.70 22.33 -2.72
N CYS A 160 7.98 21.41 -2.08
CA CYS A 160 6.54 21.27 -2.18
C CYS A 160 5.89 21.34 -0.80
N SER A 161 4.68 21.90 -0.74
CA SER A 161 3.86 21.92 0.47
C SER A 161 2.38 21.81 0.14
N PHE A 162 1.64 21.12 0.98
CA PHE A 162 0.19 21.14 1.01
C PHE A 162 -0.31 22.38 1.75
N THR A 163 -1.32 23.02 1.19
CA THR A 163 -2.07 24.15 1.77
C THR A 163 -3.44 23.72 2.25
N SER A 164 -4.00 22.66 1.65
CA SER A 164 -5.24 22.04 2.12
C SER A 164 -5.18 20.52 1.95
N VAL A 165 -5.84 19.82 2.87
CA VAL A 165 -6.05 18.37 2.81
C VAL A 165 -7.54 18.10 2.87
N SER A 166 -8.02 17.20 2.03
CA SER A 166 -9.44 16.84 1.99
C SER A 166 -9.83 16.04 3.23
N HIS A 167 -10.94 16.41 3.86
CA HIS A 167 -11.61 15.61 4.88
C HIS A 167 -12.89 14.98 4.34
N ALA A 168 -12.82 14.45 3.11
CA ALA A 168 -13.88 13.62 2.57
C ALA A 168 -14.19 12.51 3.60
N ASN A 169 -15.46 12.37 3.98
CA ASN A 169 -15.99 11.42 4.98
C ASN A 169 -16.01 11.84 6.46
N ALA A 170 -15.79 13.11 6.82
CA ALA A 170 -15.99 13.58 8.20
C ALA A 170 -17.41 13.24 8.75
N HIS A 171 -18.42 13.21 7.86
CA HIS A 171 -19.81 12.88 8.18
C HIS A 171 -20.32 11.57 7.55
N GLY A 172 -19.43 10.67 7.12
CA GLY A 172 -19.82 9.34 6.65
C GLY A 172 -20.57 9.27 5.31
N SER A 173 -20.59 10.36 4.52
CA SER A 173 -21.10 10.34 3.14
C SER A 173 -20.22 11.18 2.21
N ILE A 174 -20.00 10.67 1.01
CA ILE A 174 -19.59 11.48 -0.14
C ILE A 174 -20.86 12.12 -0.66
N ARG A 175 -21.08 13.39 -0.35
CA ARG A 175 -22.13 14.18 -1.00
C ARG A 175 -21.75 14.29 -2.48
N ALA A 176 -22.62 13.80 -3.38
CA ALA A 176 -22.38 13.86 -4.83
C ALA A 176 -22.24 15.30 -5.35
N ASP A 177 -22.75 16.26 -4.58
CA ASP A 177 -22.76 17.71 -4.74
C ASP A 177 -21.64 18.43 -3.97
N ALA A 178 -20.93 17.75 -3.08
CA ALA A 178 -19.71 18.31 -2.51
C ALA A 178 -18.62 18.20 -3.57
N ASN A 179 -18.25 19.34 -4.17
CA ASN A 179 -17.02 19.45 -4.94
C ASN A 179 -15.94 18.71 -4.16
N PRO A 180 -15.36 17.62 -4.70
CA PRO A 180 -14.30 16.91 -4.00
C PRO A 180 -13.14 17.87 -3.97
N VAL A 181 -13.04 18.65 -2.88
CA VAL A 181 -11.90 19.51 -2.64
C VAL A 181 -10.78 18.52 -2.40
N GLY A 182 -10.05 18.21 -3.46
CA GLY A 182 -8.84 17.40 -3.40
C GLY A 182 -7.81 18.07 -2.51
N MET A 183 -6.64 17.46 -2.42
CA MET A 183 -5.52 18.11 -1.76
C MET A 183 -5.02 19.25 -2.65
N THR A 184 -4.80 20.43 -2.08
CA THR A 184 -4.16 21.54 -2.79
C THR A 184 -2.79 21.82 -2.18
N GLY A 185 -1.88 22.32 -3.00
CA GLY A 185 -0.52 22.62 -2.58
C GLY A 185 0.22 23.45 -3.61
N HIS A 186 1.45 23.80 -3.26
CA HIS A 186 2.37 24.53 -4.10
C HIS A 186 3.69 23.75 -4.21
N CYS A 187 4.32 23.82 -5.37
CA CYS A 187 5.69 23.36 -5.57
C CYS A 187 6.50 24.48 -6.22
N GLU A 188 7.64 24.80 -5.64
CA GLU A 188 8.65 25.66 -6.23
C GLU A 188 9.25 24.92 -7.43
N ARG A 189 9.29 25.59 -8.60
CA ARG A 189 10.03 25.07 -9.75
C ARG A 189 11.52 25.24 -9.44
N LYS A 190 12.24 24.12 -9.39
CA LYS A 190 13.70 24.12 -9.44
C LYS A 190 14.18 24.33 -10.86
#